data_AF-A0AAE9JH71-F1
#
_entry.id   AF-A0AAE9JH71-F1
#
_cell.length_a   1.000
_cell.length_b   1.000
_cell.length_c   1.000
_cell.angle_alpha   90.00
_cell.angle_beta   90.00
_cell.angle_gamma   90.00
#
_symmetry.space_group_name_H-M   'P 1'
#
loop_
_entity.id
_entity.type
_entity.pdbx_description
1 polymer ?
#
loop_
_entity_poly.entity_id
_entity_poly.type
_entity_poly.pdbx_seq_one_letter_code
_entity_poly.pdbx_strand_id
1 'polypeptide(L)'
;MSDKGNGRELYQPPAKRTEKGSNPSTLVKEECRESFRKIIPNCCEEDDDGDDTISSPVKNSTNIDKSPSASSKNWRTTTPSLSSTEPSSDIIHNVQEKCNIGSRRNKTDKKPVTTRGPGFPKKETPSSGRNDDSENHNKALLEKFHCTDMPYIDSHCHTDFIYTMLMRSKQFKPTDGIREWVYRYPDAFPRAFAGMIANFIKPELFVNCADNEEYDFRWILEQLRSNYYLGTTWGCHPHHAEKWGKMDAFWNTMEEILSRGSDLKVLAVGECGIDLHRCESSLEIQKEVFDKHVALAYKYRLPLVIHCRNGNKGHAEEECLEILKKHMVQKHPFLKIHRHCYTENWEIARQWLKQCPDVHFGYTPAILTFKEPQIDAVRRIPLDRILLETDAPYFKPKCFDSFTPPKVSLPGMAIATALRIAEIKNCTLEEVLRATYDNTRRCYQIPVY
;
A
#
# COMPACT_ATOMS: atom_id res chain seq x y z
N MET A 1 -66.85 -41.80 0.75
CA MET A 1 -67.84 -41.01 0.01
C MET A 1 -67.15 -39.77 -0.52
N SER A 2 -67.14 -39.65 -1.86
CA SER A 2 -67.00 -38.46 -2.73
C SER A 2 -65.87 -37.43 -2.52
N ASP A 3 -65.19 -36.84 -3.51
CA ASP A 3 -64.73 -37.11 -4.89
C ASP A 3 -64.22 -35.73 -5.44
N LYS A 4 -63.27 -35.75 -6.39
CA LYS A 4 -62.77 -34.67 -7.30
C LYS A 4 -61.78 -33.62 -6.72
N GLY A 5 -60.68 -33.24 -7.39
CA GLY A 5 -60.13 -33.55 -8.72
C GLY A 5 -58.77 -32.85 -8.99
N ASN A 6 -58.08 -33.33 -10.03
CA ASN A 6 -56.84 -32.90 -10.73
C ASN A 6 -56.48 -31.39 -10.73
N GLY A 7 -55.23 -30.96 -10.94
CA GLY A 7 -54.06 -31.64 -11.49
C GLY A 7 -52.79 -30.76 -11.48
N ARG A 8 -51.65 -31.40 -11.75
CA ARG A 8 -50.29 -30.82 -11.83
C ARG A 8 -50.01 -30.36 -13.27
N GLU A 9 -49.52 -29.14 -13.45
CA GLU A 9 -48.86 -28.70 -14.68
C GLU A 9 -47.34 -28.77 -14.54
N LEU A 10 -46.73 -29.58 -15.41
CA LEU A 10 -45.30 -29.70 -15.67
C LEU A 10 -44.94 -28.72 -16.78
N TYR A 11 -44.02 -27.80 -16.51
CA TYR A 11 -43.46 -26.90 -17.52
C TYR A 11 -42.52 -27.66 -18.47
N GLN A 12 -42.83 -27.64 -19.77
CA GLN A 12 -41.95 -28.10 -20.84
C GLN A 12 -41.29 -26.90 -21.54
N PRO A 13 -39.98 -26.95 -21.84
CA PRO A 13 -39.29 -25.88 -22.56
C PRO A 13 -39.52 -25.97 -24.08
N PRO A 14 -39.57 -24.84 -24.81
CA PRO A 14 -39.77 -24.86 -26.25
C PRO A 14 -38.49 -25.22 -27.03
N ALA A 15 -38.72 -25.84 -28.19
CA ALA A 15 -37.73 -26.43 -29.08
C ALA A 15 -36.89 -25.41 -29.87
N LYS A 16 -35.69 -25.88 -30.25
CA LYS A 16 -34.65 -25.22 -31.06
C LYS A 16 -35.16 -24.71 -32.41
N ARG A 17 -34.77 -23.49 -32.78
CA ARG A 17 -34.69 -23.04 -34.17
C ARG A 17 -33.23 -22.74 -34.51
N THR A 18 -32.73 -23.37 -35.55
CA THR A 18 -31.37 -23.26 -36.09
C THR A 18 -31.23 -22.00 -36.93
N GLU A 19 -30.25 -21.14 -36.62
CA GLU A 19 -29.63 -20.25 -37.61
C GLU A 19 -28.11 -20.22 -37.41
N LYS A 20 -27.41 -20.32 -38.54
CA LYS A 20 -25.95 -20.31 -38.69
C LYS A 20 -25.44 -18.88 -38.54
N GLY A 21 -24.25 -18.71 -37.96
CA GLY A 21 -23.32 -17.67 -38.41
C GLY A 21 -22.64 -16.85 -37.32
N SER A 22 -21.31 -16.85 -37.38
CA SER A 22 -20.32 -15.95 -36.76
C SER A 22 -20.05 -16.04 -35.25
N ASN A 23 -18.78 -16.30 -34.95
CA ASN A 23 -18.14 -16.50 -33.66
C ASN A 23 -17.89 -15.13 -32.98
N PRO A 24 -18.33 -14.85 -31.74
CA PRO A 24 -18.08 -13.56 -31.08
C PRO A 24 -16.74 -13.49 -30.31
N SER A 25 -15.96 -14.57 -30.28
CA SER A 25 -14.79 -14.68 -29.39
C SER A 25 -13.55 -13.90 -29.83
N THR A 26 -13.57 -13.25 -30.99
CA THR A 26 -12.47 -12.43 -31.52
C THR A 26 -12.68 -10.93 -31.34
N LEU A 27 -13.93 -10.45 -31.34
CA LEU A 27 -14.24 -9.01 -31.31
C LEU A 27 -14.00 -8.36 -29.93
N VAL A 28 -14.26 -9.09 -28.84
CA VAL A 28 -14.06 -8.57 -27.47
C VAL A 28 -12.56 -8.45 -27.11
N LYS A 29 -11.68 -9.20 -27.79
CA LYS A 29 -10.23 -9.11 -27.57
C LYS A 29 -9.60 -7.88 -28.24
N GLU A 30 -10.23 -7.33 -29.28
CA GLU A 30 -9.69 -6.17 -30.02
C GLU A 30 -10.16 -4.83 -29.44
N GLU A 31 -11.42 -4.70 -29.01
CA GLU A 31 -11.95 -3.44 -28.45
C GLU A 31 -11.30 -3.03 -27.11
N CYS A 32 -10.96 -4.01 -26.25
CA CYS A 32 -10.17 -3.72 -25.05
C CYS A 32 -8.75 -3.27 -25.43
N ARG A 33 -8.08 -3.98 -26.35
CA ARG A 33 -6.70 -3.67 -26.76
C ARG A 33 -6.57 -2.28 -27.43
N GLU A 34 -7.55 -1.87 -28.24
CA GLU A 34 -7.51 -0.56 -28.90
C GLU A 34 -7.81 0.61 -27.94
N SER A 35 -8.67 0.41 -26.94
CA SER A 35 -8.96 1.43 -25.93
C SER A 35 -7.72 1.74 -25.08
N PHE A 36 -6.87 0.74 -24.79
CA PHE A 36 -5.64 0.92 -24.02
C PHE A 36 -4.47 1.49 -24.82
N ARG A 37 -4.34 1.17 -26.13
CA ARG A 37 -3.29 1.76 -27.00
C ARG A 37 -3.50 3.26 -27.25
N LYS A 38 -4.75 3.73 -27.28
CA LYS A 38 -5.08 5.15 -27.54
C LYS A 38 -4.76 6.11 -26.38
N ILE A 39 -4.50 5.60 -25.18
CA ILE A 39 -4.32 6.43 -23.96
C ILE A 39 -2.84 6.75 -23.68
N ILE A 40 -1.90 6.07 -24.34
CA ILE A 40 -0.46 6.28 -24.16
C ILE A 40 0.13 6.85 -25.46
N PRO A 41 0.54 8.13 -25.52
CA PRO A 41 1.34 8.62 -26.64
C PRO A 41 2.70 7.90 -26.62
N ASN A 42 3.11 7.33 -27.75
CA ASN A 42 4.48 6.88 -27.98
C ASN A 42 5.43 8.04 -27.65
N CYS A 43 6.19 7.94 -26.56
CA CYS A 43 7.28 8.86 -26.23
C CYS A 43 8.59 8.10 -26.41
N CYS A 44 8.96 7.88 -27.68
CA CYS A 44 10.29 7.47 -28.13
C CYS A 44 10.45 8.00 -29.56
N GLU A 45 10.68 9.30 -29.71
CA GLU A 45 11.38 9.83 -30.88
C GLU A 45 12.71 10.37 -30.32
N GLU A 46 13.74 9.52 -30.41
CA GLU A 46 15.13 9.97 -30.36
C GLU A 46 15.51 10.35 -31.79
N ASP A 47 16.02 11.56 -31.94
CA ASP A 47 16.68 12.06 -33.14
C ASP A 47 17.91 11.18 -33.40
N ASP A 48 17.97 10.52 -34.56
CA ASP A 48 19.17 9.81 -35.02
C ASP A 48 19.51 10.30 -36.44
N ASP A 49 20.52 11.16 -36.50
CA ASP A 49 21.18 11.62 -37.72
C ASP A 49 21.95 10.44 -38.34
N GLY A 50 21.69 10.16 -39.61
CA GLY A 50 22.36 9.11 -40.36
C GLY A 50 23.83 9.41 -40.67
N ASP A 51 24.64 8.36 -40.85
CA ASP A 51 25.17 7.95 -42.16
C ASP A 51 25.92 6.61 -42.05
N ASP A 52 26.03 5.95 -43.21
CA ASP A 52 27.05 4.99 -43.63
C ASP A 52 26.90 3.46 -43.47
N THR A 53 26.23 2.91 -44.49
CA THR A 53 26.77 1.99 -45.53
C THR A 53 27.33 0.57 -45.19
N ILE A 54 26.59 -0.43 -45.72
CA ILE A 54 27.04 -1.55 -46.59
C ILE A 54 27.62 -2.85 -45.96
N SER A 55 26.71 -3.85 -45.89
CA SER A 55 26.80 -5.23 -46.43
C SER A 55 27.39 -6.42 -45.65
N SER A 56 26.52 -7.44 -45.59
CA SER A 56 26.75 -8.88 -45.87
C SER A 56 26.67 -9.87 -44.68
N PRO A 57 25.90 -10.99 -44.82
CA PRO A 57 25.54 -11.87 -43.71
C PRO A 57 26.36 -13.18 -43.69
N VAL A 58 26.59 -13.75 -42.50
CA VAL A 58 27.09 -15.13 -42.37
C VAL A 58 26.24 -15.93 -41.36
N LYS A 59 25.99 -17.17 -41.77
CA LYS A 59 25.04 -18.17 -41.26
C LYS A 59 25.48 -18.88 -39.97
N ASN A 60 24.47 -19.35 -39.24
CA ASN A 60 24.32 -20.63 -38.52
C ASN A 60 25.55 -21.33 -37.92
N SER A 61 25.44 -21.68 -36.63
CA SER A 61 25.56 -23.09 -36.21
C SER A 61 24.97 -23.34 -34.81
N THR A 62 24.07 -24.31 -34.75
CA THR A 62 23.57 -25.04 -33.59
C THR A 62 24.58 -26.07 -33.08
N ASN A 63 24.63 -26.30 -31.77
CA ASN A 63 24.76 -27.59 -31.04
C ASN A 63 25.08 -27.28 -29.56
N ILE A 64 24.24 -27.61 -28.57
CA ILE A 64 24.05 -28.92 -27.93
C ILE A 64 25.39 -29.50 -27.42
N ASP A 65 25.65 -29.45 -26.10
CA ASP A 65 25.47 -30.60 -25.21
C ASP A 65 25.94 -30.33 -23.75
N LYS A 66 25.14 -30.89 -22.82
CA LYS A 66 25.48 -31.56 -21.54
C LYS A 66 26.28 -30.84 -20.43
N SER A 67 25.56 -30.68 -19.31
CA SER A 67 26.07 -30.77 -17.93
C SER A 67 26.68 -32.16 -17.64
N PRO A 68 27.54 -32.29 -16.61
CA PRO A 68 27.00 -32.86 -15.36
C PRO A 68 27.55 -32.27 -14.05
N SER A 69 26.75 -32.48 -13.01
CA SER A 69 26.98 -32.47 -11.56
C SER A 69 28.41 -32.32 -11.00
N ALA A 70 28.57 -31.54 -9.93
CA ALA A 70 28.62 -32.05 -8.54
C ALA A 70 29.11 -31.00 -7.51
N SER A 71 28.49 -31.08 -6.33
CA SER A 71 29.04 -30.87 -4.99
C SER A 71 29.64 -29.50 -4.58
N SER A 72 28.93 -28.86 -3.65
CA SER A 72 29.42 -28.31 -2.37
C SER A 72 30.82 -27.69 -2.32
N LYS A 73 30.88 -26.40 -1.94
CA LYS A 73 31.77 -25.93 -0.87
C LYS A 73 31.46 -24.49 -0.46
N ASN A 74 31.53 -24.31 0.84
CA ASN A 74 31.54 -23.06 1.61
C ASN A 74 32.40 -21.97 0.97
N TRP A 75 31.93 -20.72 1.00
CA TRP A 75 32.83 -19.56 0.98
C TRP A 75 32.56 -18.69 2.20
N ARG A 76 33.52 -18.74 3.14
CA ARG A 76 33.69 -17.75 4.19
C ARG A 76 34.84 -16.84 3.76
N THR A 77 34.64 -15.55 3.99
CA THR A 77 35.63 -14.44 4.08
C THR A 77 36.47 -14.09 2.85
N THR A 78 36.36 -12.84 2.42
CA THR A 78 37.49 -11.88 2.36
C THR A 78 36.97 -10.45 2.18
N THR A 79 37.17 -9.63 3.21
CA THR A 79 37.26 -8.17 3.14
C THR A 79 38.53 -7.75 2.40
N PRO A 80 38.52 -6.61 1.70
CA PRO A 80 39.71 -5.76 1.60
C PRO A 80 39.47 -4.38 2.22
N SER A 81 40.45 -3.95 3.01
CA SER A 81 40.65 -2.60 3.53
C SER A 81 41.57 -1.78 2.61
N LEU A 82 41.64 -0.47 2.90
CA LEU A 82 42.46 0.61 2.31
C LEU A 82 41.90 1.25 1.02
N SER A 83 41.95 2.57 0.79
CA SER A 83 42.44 3.72 1.55
C SER A 83 41.97 5.01 0.87
N SER A 84 41.86 6.07 1.67
CA SER A 84 41.79 7.51 1.38
C SER A 84 42.27 8.02 0.02
N THR A 85 41.47 8.88 -0.60
CA THR A 85 41.89 10.09 -1.35
C THR A 85 40.71 11.06 -1.44
N GLU A 86 40.88 12.29 -0.93
CA GLU A 86 40.02 13.44 -1.21
C GLU A 86 40.20 13.94 -2.67
N PRO A 87 39.27 14.75 -3.18
CA PRO A 87 39.71 16.09 -3.56
C PRO A 87 38.73 17.25 -3.26
N SER A 88 39.33 18.33 -2.75
CA SER A 88 39.17 19.77 -3.05
C SER A 88 37.77 20.41 -3.23
N SER A 89 37.55 21.38 -2.34
CA SER A 89 36.72 22.58 -2.45
C SER A 89 36.96 23.40 -3.72
N ASP A 90 35.89 23.99 -4.29
CA ASP A 90 35.77 25.45 -4.44
C ASP A 90 34.46 25.94 -5.14
N ILE A 91 33.85 26.99 -4.52
CA ILE A 91 33.09 28.11 -5.13
C ILE A 91 31.61 27.79 -5.53
N ILE A 92 30.51 28.39 -5.00
CA ILE A 92 30.11 29.80 -4.79
C ILE A 92 29.12 30.02 -3.62
N HIS A 93 29.29 31.18 -3.01
CA HIS A 93 28.60 31.94 -1.96
C HIS A 93 27.14 32.39 -2.15
N ASN A 94 26.55 32.80 -1.00
CA ASN A 94 25.47 33.78 -0.75
C ASN A 94 24.01 33.30 -0.90
N VAL A 95 23.10 33.49 0.07
CA VAL A 95 22.84 34.69 0.88
C VAL A 95 22.40 34.31 2.31
N GLN A 96 23.03 34.93 3.32
CA GLN A 96 22.57 35.06 4.70
C GLN A 96 22.42 36.56 4.99
N GLU A 97 21.31 36.95 5.64
CA GLU A 97 21.02 38.18 6.42
C GLU A 97 19.48 38.39 6.32
N LYS A 98 18.68 38.79 7.31
CA LYS A 98 18.81 39.25 8.70
C LYS A 98 17.37 39.25 9.25
N CYS A 99 17.18 38.95 10.53
CA CYS A 99 16.27 39.74 11.38
C CYS A 99 16.43 39.35 12.85
N ASN A 100 17.03 40.26 13.60
CA ASN A 100 17.12 40.25 15.06
C ASN A 100 16.80 41.68 15.49
N ILE A 101 15.83 41.86 16.40
CA ILE A 101 15.50 43.01 17.27
C ILE A 101 14.12 42.63 17.88
N GLY A 102 13.82 42.70 19.18
CA GLY A 102 14.56 43.15 20.35
C GLY A 102 13.62 43.09 21.56
N SER A 103 14.18 42.82 22.74
CA SER A 103 13.45 42.81 24.02
C SER A 103 13.08 44.23 24.47
N ARG A 104 11.91 44.41 25.11
CA ARG A 104 11.65 45.58 25.96
C ARG A 104 10.87 45.23 27.24
N ARG A 105 11.32 45.90 28.30
CA ARG A 105 11.00 45.76 29.73
C ARG A 105 9.66 46.40 30.14
N ASN A 106 9.17 45.89 31.28
CA ASN A 106 8.12 46.37 32.16
C ASN A 106 8.05 47.89 32.39
N LYS A 107 6.81 48.40 32.51
CA LYS A 107 6.46 49.56 33.34
C LYS A 107 5.16 49.31 34.11
N THR A 108 5.24 49.56 35.40
CA THR A 108 4.17 49.66 36.40
C THR A 108 3.33 50.91 36.16
N ASP A 109 2.02 50.87 36.42
CA ASP A 109 1.28 52.03 36.93
C ASP A 109 -0.01 51.65 37.69
N LYS A 110 -0.35 52.55 38.63
CA LYS A 110 -1.26 52.37 39.76
C LYS A 110 -2.76 52.54 39.42
N LYS A 111 -3.60 51.97 40.30
CA LYS A 111 -5.08 51.96 40.39
C LYS A 111 -5.76 53.34 40.31
N PRO A 112 -7.10 53.35 40.13
CA PRO A 112 -7.92 53.74 41.28
C PRO A 112 -9.08 52.77 41.60
N VAL A 113 -9.55 52.89 42.85
CA VAL A 113 -10.54 52.08 43.56
C VAL A 113 -11.95 52.66 43.36
N THR A 114 -12.95 51.81 43.10
CA THR A 114 -14.35 52.07 43.48
C THR A 114 -15.02 50.77 43.97
N THR A 115 -16.06 50.94 44.78
CA THR A 115 -16.51 50.04 45.85
C THR A 115 -17.82 49.30 45.58
N ARG A 116 -17.90 48.07 46.14
CA ARG A 116 -19.06 47.35 46.76
C ARG A 116 -20.08 46.59 45.90
N GLY A 117 -20.27 45.32 46.29
CA GLY A 117 -21.49 44.50 46.14
C GLY A 117 -21.19 42.99 46.27
N PRO A 118 -21.79 42.23 47.21
CA PRO A 118 -21.44 40.83 47.45
C PRO A 118 -22.18 39.89 46.47
N GLY A 119 -21.44 39.09 45.71
CA GLY A 119 -21.99 38.12 44.75
C GLY A 119 -21.29 36.77 44.87
N PHE A 120 -22.10 35.72 45.02
CA PHE A 120 -21.81 34.29 45.17
C PHE A 120 -20.57 33.75 44.41
N PRO A 121 -19.89 32.70 44.95
CA PRO A 121 -18.69 32.15 44.34
C PRO A 121 -19.02 31.50 42.98
N LYS A 122 -18.52 32.11 41.90
CA LYS A 122 -18.44 31.46 40.59
C LYS A 122 -17.29 30.45 40.64
N LYS A 123 -17.59 29.19 40.34
CA LYS A 123 -16.60 28.17 39.99
C LYS A 123 -15.72 28.70 38.87
N GLU A 124 -14.43 28.86 39.13
CA GLU A 124 -13.42 29.05 38.11
C GLU A 124 -13.45 27.84 37.18
N THR A 125 -13.65 28.11 35.89
CA THR A 125 -13.44 27.14 34.81
C THR A 125 -11.96 27.19 34.44
N PRO A 126 -11.21 26.08 34.50
CA PRO A 126 -9.84 26.09 34.03
C PRO A 126 -9.86 25.95 32.50
N SER A 127 -9.74 27.06 31.77
CA SER A 127 -9.52 27.06 30.32
C SER A 127 -8.33 27.95 29.96
N SER A 128 -7.21 27.32 29.60
CA SER A 128 -6.25 27.78 28.55
C SER A 128 -4.94 26.98 28.53
N GLY A 129 -4.56 26.25 29.59
CA GLY A 129 -3.24 25.60 29.66
C GLY A 129 -3.05 24.27 28.92
N ARG A 130 -4.10 23.50 28.60
CA ARG A 130 -3.93 22.13 28.04
C ARG A 130 -3.67 22.05 26.54
N ASN A 131 -4.13 23.04 25.78
CA ASN A 131 -4.00 23.00 24.32
C ASN A 131 -2.60 23.38 23.85
N ASP A 132 -1.98 24.36 24.52
CA ASP A 132 -0.64 24.86 24.18
C ASP A 132 0.43 23.78 24.41
N ASP A 133 0.35 23.03 25.51
CA ASP A 133 1.27 21.92 25.81
C ASP A 133 1.17 20.78 24.77
N SER A 134 -0.04 20.44 24.33
CA SER A 134 -0.25 19.38 23.33
C SER A 134 0.23 19.80 21.94
N GLU A 135 0.04 21.06 21.57
CA GLU A 135 0.44 21.58 20.28
C GLU A 135 1.96 21.70 20.17
N ASN A 136 2.61 22.19 21.24
CA ASN A 136 4.07 22.21 21.35
C ASN A 136 4.67 20.79 21.30
N HIS A 137 4.04 19.82 21.95
CA HIS A 137 4.47 18.41 21.87
C HIS A 137 4.36 17.86 20.45
N ASN A 138 3.23 18.09 19.76
CA ASN A 138 3.05 17.64 18.38
C ASN A 138 4.08 18.26 17.44
N LYS A 139 4.37 19.56 17.61
CA LYS A 139 5.40 20.24 16.83
C LYS A 139 6.78 19.64 17.03
N ALA A 140 7.15 19.34 18.28
CA ALA A 140 8.42 18.68 18.58
C ALA A 140 8.51 17.26 17.97
N LEU A 141 7.40 16.52 17.93
CA LEU A 141 7.34 15.22 17.23
C LEU A 141 7.57 15.37 15.72
N LEU A 142 6.93 16.37 15.09
CA LEU A 142 7.13 16.64 13.66
C LEU A 142 8.57 17.06 13.38
N GLU A 143 9.14 17.95 14.18
CA GLU A 143 10.55 18.33 14.07
C GLU A 143 11.45 17.09 14.13
N LYS A 144 11.21 16.18 15.08
CA LYS A 144 11.93 14.89 15.16
C LYS A 144 11.78 14.05 13.88
N PHE A 145 10.58 13.95 13.31
CA PHE A 145 10.36 13.23 12.06
C PHE A 145 11.11 13.85 10.88
N HIS A 146 11.25 15.17 10.84
CA HIS A 146 11.99 15.90 9.81
C HIS A 146 13.50 15.99 10.07
N CYS A 147 14.00 15.51 11.21
CA CYS A 147 15.44 15.47 11.53
C CYS A 147 16.14 14.20 11.04
N THR A 148 15.42 13.12 10.77
CA THR A 148 16.04 11.87 10.29
C THR A 148 16.25 11.91 8.78
N ASP A 149 17.39 11.38 8.34
CA ASP A 149 17.72 11.18 6.92
C ASP A 149 17.60 9.70 6.51
N MET A 150 17.20 8.80 7.43
CA MET A 150 17.04 7.38 7.12
C MET A 150 15.74 7.17 6.31
N PRO A 151 15.82 6.76 5.03
CA PRO A 151 14.64 6.64 4.19
C PRO A 151 13.65 5.60 4.71
N TYR A 152 12.37 5.85 4.48
CA TYR A 152 11.29 4.90 4.76
C TYR A 152 10.25 4.88 3.65
N ILE A 153 9.57 3.72 3.55
CA ILE A 153 8.54 3.46 2.55
C ILE A 153 7.23 3.21 3.30
N ASP A 154 6.15 3.80 2.81
CA ASP A 154 4.81 3.35 3.18
C ASP A 154 4.46 2.13 2.31
N SER A 155 4.54 0.93 2.88
CA SER A 155 4.31 -0.31 2.15
C SER A 155 2.85 -0.57 1.82
N HIS A 156 1.91 0.20 2.35
CA HIS A 156 0.48 0.02 2.07
C HIS A 156 -0.34 1.28 2.28
N CYS A 157 -0.87 1.85 1.19
CA CYS A 157 -1.92 2.86 1.22
C CYS A 157 -2.88 2.78 0.03
N HIS A 158 -4.08 3.34 0.18
CA HIS A 158 -5.14 3.40 -0.82
C HIS A 158 -5.24 4.82 -1.40
N THR A 159 -4.37 5.13 -2.37
CA THR A 159 -4.32 6.47 -2.97
C THR A 159 -5.61 6.87 -3.69
N ASP A 160 -6.37 5.90 -4.19
CA ASP A 160 -7.71 6.06 -4.73
C ASP A 160 -8.72 6.52 -3.67
N PHE A 161 -8.63 6.00 -2.45
CA PHE A 161 -9.49 6.40 -1.34
C PHE A 161 -9.09 7.77 -0.79
N ILE A 162 -7.79 8.06 -0.70
CA ILE A 162 -7.29 9.40 -0.34
C ILE A 162 -7.82 10.41 -1.35
N TYR A 163 -7.64 10.16 -2.65
CA TYR A 163 -8.14 11.01 -3.72
C TYR A 163 -9.65 11.23 -3.61
N THR A 164 -10.42 10.16 -3.43
CA THR A 164 -11.89 10.24 -3.24
C THR A 164 -12.25 11.11 -2.02
N MET A 165 -11.57 10.94 -0.89
CA MET A 165 -11.86 11.71 0.32
C MET A 165 -11.47 13.18 0.18
N LEU A 166 -10.34 13.48 -0.47
CA LEU A 166 -9.88 14.83 -0.70
C LEU A 166 -10.70 15.55 -1.77
N MET A 167 -11.08 14.90 -2.87
CA MET A 167 -11.96 15.47 -3.91
C MET A 167 -13.35 15.83 -3.37
N ARG A 168 -13.90 15.03 -2.46
CA ARG A 168 -15.18 15.34 -1.78
C ARG A 168 -15.14 16.64 -0.97
N SER A 169 -13.95 17.13 -0.60
CA SER A 169 -13.79 18.43 0.06
C SER A 169 -13.94 19.64 -0.88
N LYS A 170 -14.09 19.42 -2.21
CA LYS A 170 -14.10 20.46 -3.27
C LYS A 170 -12.84 21.33 -3.34
N GLN A 171 -11.75 20.93 -2.69
CA GLN A 171 -10.48 21.68 -2.69
C GLN A 171 -9.48 21.17 -3.72
N PHE A 172 -9.78 20.11 -4.46
CA PHE A 172 -8.83 19.42 -5.34
C PHE A 172 -9.34 19.35 -6.77
N LYS A 173 -8.42 19.47 -7.73
CA LYS A 173 -8.66 19.26 -9.16
C LYS A 173 -8.41 17.80 -9.52
N PRO A 174 -8.97 17.30 -10.63
CA PRO A 174 -8.75 15.90 -11.04
C PRO A 174 -7.29 15.51 -11.33
N THR A 175 -6.43 16.50 -11.56
CA THR A 175 -4.98 16.33 -11.76
C THR A 175 -4.19 16.32 -10.45
N ASP A 176 -4.81 16.69 -9.33
CA ASP A 176 -4.14 16.77 -8.04
C ASP A 176 -3.90 15.34 -7.52
N GLY A 177 -2.69 15.07 -7.07
CA GLY A 177 -2.31 13.79 -6.49
C GLY A 177 -1.12 13.94 -5.57
N ILE A 178 -0.25 12.91 -5.49
CA ILE A 178 0.80 12.87 -4.46
C ILE A 178 1.70 14.11 -4.44
N ARG A 179 2.06 14.66 -5.62
CA ARG A 179 2.89 15.88 -5.70
C ARG A 179 2.19 17.09 -5.06
N GLU A 180 0.88 17.20 -5.25
CA GLU A 180 0.09 18.26 -4.65
C GLU A 180 -0.06 18.05 -3.14
N TRP A 181 -0.20 16.79 -2.68
CA TRP A 181 -0.26 16.49 -1.26
C TRP A 181 1.04 16.85 -0.55
N VAL A 182 2.19 16.53 -1.15
CA VAL A 182 3.52 16.92 -0.64
C VAL A 182 3.66 18.43 -0.59
N TYR A 183 3.23 19.14 -1.64
CA TYR A 183 3.29 20.59 -1.70
C TYR A 183 2.40 21.27 -0.63
N ARG A 184 1.14 20.81 -0.48
CA ARG A 184 0.18 21.42 0.44
C ARG A 184 0.38 21.04 1.90
N TYR A 185 0.93 19.85 2.16
CA TYR A 185 1.05 19.28 3.51
C TYR A 185 2.49 18.82 3.78
N PRO A 186 3.49 19.70 3.70
CA PRO A 186 4.90 19.31 3.84
C PRO A 186 5.20 18.64 5.19
N ASP A 187 4.50 19.04 6.25
CA ASP A 187 4.63 18.43 7.58
C ASP A 187 4.29 16.93 7.58
N ALA A 188 3.38 16.50 6.69
CA ALA A 188 2.97 15.10 6.54
C ALA A 188 3.98 14.25 5.80
N PHE A 189 4.96 14.87 5.13
CA PHE A 189 5.96 14.20 4.29
C PHE A 189 7.37 14.60 4.73
N PRO A 190 7.89 13.99 5.81
CA PRO A 190 9.30 14.06 6.17
C PRO A 190 10.24 13.91 4.98
N ARG A 191 11.38 14.62 5.00
CA ARG A 191 12.39 14.53 3.91
C ARG A 191 12.85 13.11 3.62
N ALA A 192 12.86 12.26 4.65
CA ALA A 192 13.18 10.84 4.55
C ALA A 192 12.08 9.97 3.89
N PHE A 193 10.91 10.51 3.56
CA PHE A 193 9.87 9.75 2.88
C PHE A 193 10.31 9.39 1.46
N ALA A 194 10.62 8.12 1.24
CA ALA A 194 11.14 7.63 -0.04
C ALA A 194 10.03 7.34 -1.05
N GLY A 195 8.80 7.12 -0.59
CA GLY A 195 7.64 6.83 -1.42
C GLY A 195 6.73 5.77 -0.81
N MET A 196 5.82 5.26 -1.63
CA MET A 196 4.78 4.34 -1.21
C MET A 196 4.52 3.22 -2.22
N ILE A 197 3.87 2.17 -1.74
CA ILE A 197 3.24 1.13 -2.55
C ILE A 197 1.72 1.35 -2.47
N ALA A 198 1.10 1.64 -3.61
CA ALA A 198 -0.33 1.94 -3.71
C ALA A 198 -1.15 0.67 -3.99
N ASN A 199 -2.22 0.44 -3.22
CA ASN A 199 -3.05 -0.74 -3.35
C ASN A 199 -4.39 -0.44 -4.03
N PHE A 200 -4.62 -1.07 -5.18
CA PHE A 200 -5.86 -0.96 -5.93
C PHE A 200 -6.71 -2.20 -5.72
N ILE A 201 -7.72 -2.05 -4.86
CA ILE A 201 -8.48 -3.18 -4.31
C ILE A 201 -9.92 -3.27 -4.80
N LYS A 202 -10.36 -2.25 -5.54
CA LYS A 202 -11.70 -2.10 -6.12
C LYS A 202 -11.65 -2.37 -7.62
N PRO A 203 -12.08 -3.54 -8.08
CA PRO A 203 -12.13 -3.83 -9.51
C PRO A 203 -12.96 -2.81 -10.31
N GLU A 204 -13.94 -2.15 -9.68
CA GLU A 204 -14.66 -1.00 -10.26
C GLU A 204 -13.72 0.03 -10.91
N LEU A 205 -12.55 0.29 -10.35
CA LEU A 205 -11.67 1.35 -10.84
C LEU A 205 -10.90 0.98 -12.11
N PHE A 206 -10.69 -0.32 -12.36
CA PHE A 206 -9.73 -0.78 -13.37
C PHE A 206 -10.26 -1.86 -14.32
N VAL A 207 -11.46 -2.42 -14.09
CA VAL A 207 -12.08 -3.39 -15.01
C VAL A 207 -13.02 -2.67 -15.96
N ASN A 208 -12.67 -2.63 -17.25
CA ASN A 208 -13.54 -2.06 -18.27
C ASN A 208 -14.61 -3.09 -18.69
N CYS A 209 -15.87 -2.87 -18.33
CA CYS A 209 -17.01 -3.67 -18.78
C CYS A 209 -18.30 -2.84 -18.85
N ALA A 210 -19.29 -3.31 -19.61
CA ALA A 210 -20.51 -2.58 -19.92
C ALA A 210 -21.25 -2.00 -18.70
N ASP A 211 -21.26 -2.72 -17.58
CA ASP A 211 -21.97 -2.32 -16.35
C ASP A 211 -21.09 -1.58 -15.32
N ASN A 212 -19.92 -1.08 -15.74
CA ASN A 212 -18.99 -0.39 -14.84
C ASN A 212 -18.78 1.08 -15.21
N GLU A 213 -19.62 1.94 -14.65
CA GLU A 213 -19.54 3.40 -14.81
C GLU A 213 -18.42 4.04 -13.98
N GLU A 214 -17.89 3.33 -12.97
CA GLU A 214 -16.80 3.82 -12.11
C GLU A 214 -15.40 3.59 -12.69
N TYR A 215 -15.32 2.96 -13.87
CA TYR A 215 -14.04 2.70 -14.54
C TYR A 215 -13.31 4.01 -14.86
N ASP A 216 -12.17 4.22 -14.21
CA ASP A 216 -11.25 5.31 -14.50
C ASP A 216 -9.81 4.84 -14.27
N PHE A 217 -9.24 4.22 -15.29
CA PHE A 217 -7.85 3.76 -15.24
C PHE A 217 -6.86 4.89 -15.58
N ARG A 218 -7.32 5.94 -16.24
CA ARG A 218 -6.46 7.01 -16.79
C ARG A 218 -5.80 7.81 -15.67
N TRP A 219 -6.55 8.15 -14.62
CA TRP A 219 -5.97 8.89 -13.50
C TRP A 219 -4.86 8.07 -12.81
N ILE A 220 -5.02 6.75 -12.69
CA ILE A 220 -4.00 5.88 -12.11
C ILE A 220 -2.71 6.01 -12.91
N LEU A 221 -2.78 5.85 -14.24
CA LEU A 221 -1.62 5.96 -15.13
C LEU A 221 -0.91 7.33 -14.98
N GLU A 222 -1.66 8.42 -14.83
CA GLU A 222 -1.07 9.74 -14.61
C GLU A 222 -0.32 9.80 -13.26
N GLN A 223 -0.91 9.28 -12.18
CA GLN A 223 -0.30 9.31 -10.85
C GLN A 223 0.96 8.44 -10.77
N LEU A 224 0.99 7.30 -11.47
CA LEU A 224 2.15 6.40 -11.50
C LEU A 224 3.41 7.03 -12.10
N ARG A 225 3.30 8.14 -12.83
CA ARG A 225 4.46 8.92 -13.32
C ARG A 225 5.26 9.60 -12.20
N SER A 226 4.68 9.74 -11.00
CA SER A 226 5.39 10.31 -9.86
C SER A 226 6.40 9.30 -9.29
N ASN A 227 7.57 9.79 -8.91
CA ASN A 227 8.63 8.99 -8.28
C ASN A 227 8.26 8.53 -6.86
N TYR A 228 7.23 9.14 -6.24
CA TYR A 228 6.69 8.67 -4.97
C TYR A 228 5.92 7.34 -5.08
N TYR A 229 5.44 6.97 -6.26
CA TYR A 229 4.89 5.63 -6.48
C TYR A 229 6.04 4.67 -6.77
N LEU A 230 6.48 3.95 -5.73
CA LEU A 230 7.51 2.93 -5.87
C LEU A 230 6.95 1.65 -6.48
N GLY A 231 5.67 1.39 -6.24
CA GLY A 231 4.95 0.30 -6.88
C GLY A 231 3.47 0.27 -6.59
N THR A 232 2.83 -0.75 -7.15
CA THR A 232 1.40 -0.97 -7.06
C THR A 232 1.09 -2.42 -6.71
N THR A 233 -0.07 -2.62 -6.13
CA THR A 233 -0.68 -3.93 -5.93
C THR A 233 -2.08 -3.89 -6.50
N TRP A 234 -2.51 -5.03 -7.03
CA TRP A 234 -3.81 -5.17 -7.70
C TRP A 234 -4.50 -6.42 -7.22
N GLY A 235 -5.78 -6.31 -6.88
CA GLY A 235 -6.58 -7.43 -6.43
C GLY A 235 -8.04 -7.07 -6.23
N CYS A 236 -8.76 -8.00 -5.61
CA CYS A 236 -10.13 -7.81 -5.17
C CYS A 236 -10.21 -8.05 -3.67
N HIS A 237 -10.41 -6.98 -2.89
CA HIS A 237 -10.61 -7.09 -1.45
C HIS A 237 -11.90 -7.89 -1.16
N PRO A 238 -11.98 -8.65 -0.05
CA PRO A 238 -13.14 -9.48 0.31
C PRO A 238 -14.52 -8.83 0.14
N HIS A 239 -14.66 -7.56 0.52
CA HIS A 239 -15.90 -6.77 0.33
C HIS A 239 -16.39 -6.68 -1.12
N HIS A 240 -15.52 -6.86 -2.11
CA HIS A 240 -15.84 -6.79 -3.54
C HIS A 240 -15.98 -8.18 -4.19
N ALA A 241 -15.67 -9.25 -3.44
CA ALA A 241 -15.57 -10.61 -3.96
C ALA A 241 -16.89 -11.16 -4.51
N GLU A 242 -18.03 -10.89 -3.87
CA GLU A 242 -19.35 -11.34 -4.33
C GLU A 242 -19.68 -10.83 -5.74
N LYS A 243 -19.39 -9.55 -5.98
CA LYS A 243 -19.69 -8.86 -7.24
C LYS A 243 -18.70 -9.27 -8.34
N TRP A 244 -17.40 -9.18 -8.06
CA TRP A 244 -16.37 -9.26 -9.10
C TRP A 244 -15.71 -10.62 -9.22
N GLY A 245 -15.68 -11.41 -8.14
CA GLY A 245 -14.93 -12.67 -8.08
C GLY A 245 -15.38 -13.74 -9.07
N LYS A 246 -16.61 -13.63 -9.57
CA LYS A 246 -17.21 -14.53 -10.56
C LYS A 246 -17.14 -14.00 -12.01
N MET A 247 -16.66 -12.77 -12.21
CA MET A 247 -16.63 -12.14 -13.52
C MET A 247 -15.32 -12.45 -14.27
N ASP A 248 -15.41 -13.04 -15.44
CA ASP A 248 -14.24 -13.31 -16.29
C ASP A 248 -13.52 -12.02 -16.71
N ALA A 249 -14.27 -10.92 -16.91
CA ALA A 249 -13.70 -9.61 -17.23
C ALA A 249 -12.69 -9.14 -16.17
N PHE A 250 -12.99 -9.37 -14.88
CA PHE A 250 -12.08 -9.04 -13.79
C PHE A 250 -10.79 -9.86 -13.86
N TRP A 251 -10.91 -11.20 -13.98
CA TRP A 251 -9.74 -12.07 -14.01
C TRP A 251 -8.86 -11.87 -15.26
N ASN A 252 -9.48 -11.60 -16.42
CA ASN A 252 -8.76 -11.22 -17.64
C ASN A 252 -8.00 -9.90 -17.48
N THR A 253 -8.63 -8.90 -16.84
CA THR A 253 -8.00 -7.60 -16.55
C THR A 253 -6.83 -7.76 -15.57
N MET A 254 -7.00 -8.56 -14.51
CA MET A 254 -5.93 -8.89 -13.57
C MET A 254 -4.73 -9.51 -14.28
N GLU A 255 -4.96 -10.52 -15.12
CA GLU A 255 -3.90 -11.15 -15.91
C GLU A 255 -3.18 -10.15 -16.83
N GLU A 256 -3.92 -9.24 -17.47
CA GLU A 256 -3.33 -8.17 -18.29
C GLU A 256 -2.46 -7.23 -17.46
N ILE A 257 -2.98 -6.71 -16.33
CA ILE A 257 -2.26 -5.83 -15.42
C ILE A 257 -0.96 -6.48 -14.93
N LEU A 258 -1.05 -7.73 -14.44
CA LEU A 258 0.12 -8.45 -13.90
C LEU A 258 1.16 -8.75 -14.99
N SER A 259 0.76 -8.94 -16.25
CA SER A 259 1.67 -9.12 -17.37
C SER A 259 2.43 -7.84 -17.75
N ARG A 260 1.94 -6.66 -17.36
CA ARG A 260 2.51 -5.33 -17.64
C ARG A 260 3.25 -4.76 -16.43
N GLY A 261 4.02 -5.61 -15.76
CA GLY A 261 4.62 -5.30 -14.47
C GLY A 261 5.45 -4.00 -14.43
N SER A 262 6.19 -3.69 -15.49
CA SER A 262 6.98 -2.46 -15.59
C SER A 262 6.11 -1.20 -15.72
N ASP A 263 5.15 -1.21 -16.66
CA ASP A 263 4.33 -0.04 -17.00
C ASP A 263 3.50 0.45 -15.82
N LEU A 264 2.99 -0.50 -15.03
CA LEU A 264 2.12 -0.24 -13.89
C LEU A 264 2.85 -0.33 -12.56
N LYS A 265 4.17 -0.54 -12.57
CA LYS A 265 5.01 -0.74 -11.38
C LYS A 265 4.45 -1.83 -10.46
N VAL A 266 3.97 -2.94 -11.01
CA VAL A 266 3.33 -4.03 -10.25
C VAL A 266 4.36 -4.73 -9.37
N LEU A 267 4.13 -4.71 -8.06
CA LEU A 267 5.00 -5.34 -7.08
C LEU A 267 4.36 -6.50 -6.32
N ALA A 268 3.03 -6.65 -6.34
CA ALA A 268 2.34 -7.76 -5.66
C ALA A 268 0.92 -7.99 -6.20
N VAL A 269 0.40 -9.19 -5.92
CA VAL A 269 -1.03 -9.52 -6.05
C VAL A 269 -1.72 -9.22 -4.72
N GLY A 270 -2.91 -8.63 -4.78
CA GLY A 270 -3.68 -8.20 -3.62
C GLY A 270 -3.92 -6.69 -3.63
N GLU A 271 -4.63 -6.14 -2.67
CA GLU A 271 -5.12 -6.79 -1.47
C GLU A 271 -6.21 -7.84 -1.74
N CYS A 272 -6.06 -9.00 -1.11
CA CYS A 272 -6.99 -10.12 -1.17
C CYS A 272 -6.99 -10.86 0.18
N GLY A 273 -7.89 -11.81 0.39
CA GLY A 273 -7.88 -12.61 1.63
C GLY A 273 -9.29 -12.84 2.17
N ILE A 274 -9.45 -12.72 3.49
CA ILE A 274 -10.69 -13.09 4.18
C ILE A 274 -11.05 -12.08 5.28
N ASP A 275 -12.26 -11.56 5.25
CA ASP A 275 -12.85 -10.70 6.28
C ASP A 275 -14.13 -11.36 6.83
N LEU A 276 -14.08 -11.78 8.09
CA LEU A 276 -15.19 -12.37 8.83
C LEU A 276 -15.77 -11.40 9.88
N HIS A 277 -15.41 -10.12 9.80
CA HIS A 277 -15.89 -9.09 10.72
C HIS A 277 -17.06 -8.30 10.14
N ARG A 278 -16.88 -7.67 8.97
CA ARG A 278 -17.87 -6.77 8.37
C ARG A 278 -18.25 -7.12 6.93
N CYS A 279 -17.55 -8.06 6.31
CA CYS A 279 -17.79 -8.37 4.91
C CYS A 279 -19.12 -9.08 4.67
N GLU A 280 -19.80 -8.67 3.61
CA GLU A 280 -21.08 -9.22 3.17
C GLU A 280 -20.91 -10.42 2.25
N SER A 281 -19.83 -10.48 1.45
CA SER A 281 -19.47 -11.66 0.65
C SER A 281 -19.42 -12.91 1.52
N SER A 282 -19.99 -14.01 1.04
CA SER A 282 -19.94 -15.30 1.75
C SER A 282 -18.49 -15.80 1.91
N LEU A 283 -18.22 -16.57 2.97
CA LEU A 283 -16.87 -17.12 3.21
C LEU A 283 -16.43 -17.99 2.04
N GLU A 284 -17.32 -18.78 1.46
CA GLU A 284 -17.07 -19.65 0.31
C GLU A 284 -16.54 -18.86 -0.88
N ILE A 285 -17.14 -17.69 -1.17
CA ILE A 285 -16.72 -16.83 -2.27
C ILE A 285 -15.42 -16.12 -1.94
N GLN A 286 -15.23 -15.66 -0.71
CA GLN A 286 -13.95 -15.10 -0.28
C GLN A 286 -12.81 -16.13 -0.44
N LYS A 287 -13.05 -17.40 -0.05
CA LYS A 287 -12.09 -18.51 -0.21
C LYS A 287 -11.78 -18.78 -1.68
N GLU A 288 -12.78 -18.84 -2.55
CA GLU A 288 -12.57 -19.04 -4.00
C GLU A 288 -11.74 -17.92 -4.62
N VAL A 289 -12.10 -16.66 -4.32
CA VAL A 289 -11.39 -15.50 -4.85
C VAL A 289 -9.97 -15.44 -4.30
N PHE A 290 -9.77 -15.72 -3.02
CA PHE A 290 -8.43 -15.76 -2.42
C PHE A 290 -7.57 -16.87 -3.02
N ASP A 291 -8.09 -18.09 -3.19
CA ASP A 291 -7.37 -19.21 -3.84
C ASP A 291 -6.89 -18.84 -5.25
N LYS A 292 -7.71 -18.15 -6.04
CA LYS A 292 -7.34 -17.65 -7.37
C LYS A 292 -6.25 -16.56 -7.31
N HIS A 293 -6.32 -15.62 -6.36
CA HIS A 293 -5.23 -14.63 -6.19
C HIS A 293 -3.91 -15.29 -5.79
N VAL A 294 -3.94 -16.28 -4.90
CA VAL A 294 -2.74 -17.07 -4.54
C VAL A 294 -2.17 -17.75 -5.79
N ALA A 295 -3.02 -18.33 -6.64
CA ALA A 295 -2.58 -18.94 -7.89
C ALA A 295 -1.91 -17.92 -8.84
N LEU A 296 -2.44 -16.70 -8.96
CA LEU A 296 -1.83 -15.62 -9.75
C LEU A 296 -0.47 -15.19 -9.17
N ALA A 297 -0.36 -15.06 -7.85
CA ALA A 297 0.90 -14.71 -7.20
C ALA A 297 2.02 -15.72 -7.53
N TYR A 298 1.71 -17.01 -7.49
CA TYR A 298 2.64 -18.05 -7.95
C TYR A 298 2.96 -17.96 -9.45
N LYS A 299 1.93 -17.77 -10.29
CA LYS A 299 2.08 -17.70 -11.75
C LYS A 299 3.05 -16.59 -12.17
N TYR A 300 2.90 -15.41 -11.56
CA TYR A 300 3.70 -14.23 -11.88
C TYR A 300 4.93 -14.05 -10.98
N ARG A 301 5.16 -14.96 -10.01
CA ARG A 301 6.24 -14.88 -9.01
C ARG A 301 6.22 -13.56 -8.23
N LEU A 302 5.01 -13.09 -7.95
CA LEU A 302 4.76 -11.88 -7.21
C LEU A 302 4.45 -12.21 -5.73
N PRO A 303 4.86 -11.35 -4.79
CA PRO A 303 4.37 -11.37 -3.42
C PRO A 303 2.84 -11.27 -3.36
N LEU A 304 2.29 -11.67 -2.21
CA LEU A 304 0.87 -11.59 -1.92
C LEU A 304 0.61 -10.59 -0.77
N VAL A 305 -0.29 -9.64 -0.97
CA VAL A 305 -0.79 -8.74 0.08
C VAL A 305 -2.11 -9.28 0.61
N ILE A 306 -2.13 -9.63 1.89
CA ILE A 306 -3.25 -10.33 2.53
C ILE A 306 -3.95 -9.42 3.54
N HIS A 307 -5.23 -9.14 3.26
CA HIS A 307 -6.22 -8.78 4.27
C HIS A 307 -6.68 -10.03 4.99
N CYS A 308 -6.58 -10.02 6.31
CA CYS A 308 -7.24 -11.06 7.10
C CYS A 308 -7.89 -10.41 8.32
N ARG A 309 -9.13 -10.78 8.62
CA ARG A 309 -9.85 -10.18 9.74
C ARG A 309 -10.78 -11.19 10.39
N ASN A 310 -10.42 -11.61 11.60
CA ASN A 310 -11.32 -12.38 12.46
C ASN A 310 -12.55 -11.55 12.82
N GLY A 311 -13.67 -12.22 13.06
CA GLY A 311 -14.86 -11.57 13.55
C GLY A 311 -15.90 -12.56 14.04
N ASN A 312 -17.12 -12.09 14.27
CA ASN A 312 -18.18 -12.93 14.81
C ASN A 312 -18.59 -14.08 13.87
N LYS A 313 -18.17 -14.02 12.59
CA LYS A 313 -18.44 -15.05 11.59
C LYS A 313 -17.37 -16.17 11.56
N GLY A 314 -16.28 -16.05 12.32
CA GLY A 314 -15.25 -17.11 12.44
C GLY A 314 -13.81 -16.60 12.45
N HIS A 315 -12.89 -17.54 12.23
CA HIS A 315 -11.45 -17.36 12.32
C HIS A 315 -10.81 -17.26 10.93
N ALA A 316 -10.73 -16.04 10.39
CA ALA A 316 -10.18 -15.77 9.07
C ALA A 316 -8.70 -16.20 8.94
N GLU A 317 -7.94 -16.17 10.04
CA GLU A 317 -6.52 -16.52 10.06
C GLU A 317 -6.29 -17.99 9.68
N GLU A 318 -7.12 -18.89 10.21
CA GLU A 318 -7.07 -20.33 9.94
C GLU A 318 -7.42 -20.63 8.48
N GLU A 319 -8.47 -19.98 7.97
CA GLU A 319 -8.92 -20.10 6.58
C GLU A 319 -7.85 -19.63 5.58
N CYS A 320 -7.20 -18.50 5.87
CA CYS A 320 -6.11 -17.99 5.04
C CYS A 320 -4.92 -18.97 5.00
N LEU A 321 -4.50 -19.45 6.18
CA LEU A 321 -3.37 -20.38 6.31
C LEU A 321 -3.64 -21.73 5.63
N GLU A 322 -4.88 -22.24 5.69
CA GLU A 322 -5.27 -23.48 5.01
C GLU A 322 -5.08 -23.37 3.48
N ILE A 323 -5.58 -22.28 2.89
CA ILE A 323 -5.46 -22.03 1.45
C ILE A 323 -3.98 -21.87 1.05
N LEU A 324 -3.22 -21.07 1.79
CA LEU A 324 -1.79 -20.87 1.52
C LEU A 324 -1.01 -22.18 1.60
N LYS A 325 -1.26 -23.01 2.63
CA LYS A 325 -0.62 -24.30 2.82
C LYS A 325 -0.85 -25.24 1.64
N LYS A 326 -2.07 -25.29 1.10
CA LYS A 326 -2.40 -26.10 -0.08
C LYS A 326 -1.52 -25.72 -1.28
N HIS A 327 -1.41 -24.42 -1.59
CA HIS A 327 -0.58 -23.96 -2.71
C HIS A 327 0.91 -24.14 -2.46
N MET A 328 1.41 -23.88 -1.25
CA MET A 328 2.82 -24.05 -0.90
C MET A 328 3.28 -25.51 -1.07
N VAL A 329 2.42 -26.48 -0.72
CA VAL A 329 2.69 -27.91 -0.94
C VAL A 329 2.70 -28.26 -2.44
N GLN A 330 1.81 -27.67 -3.24
CA GLN A 330 1.63 -28.00 -4.65
C GLN A 330 2.63 -27.31 -5.59
N LYS A 331 3.15 -26.14 -5.22
CA LYS A 331 3.97 -25.29 -6.09
C LYS A 331 5.40 -25.21 -5.56
N HIS A 332 5.59 -24.40 -4.52
CA HIS A 332 6.88 -24.15 -3.89
C HIS A 332 6.66 -23.46 -2.53
N PRO A 333 7.44 -23.77 -1.48
CA PRO A 333 7.15 -23.29 -0.13
C PRO A 333 7.41 -21.78 0.11
N PHE A 334 8.19 -21.12 -0.75
CA PHE A 334 8.66 -19.75 -0.53
C PHE A 334 7.83 -18.70 -1.26
N LEU A 335 6.58 -18.50 -0.83
CA LEU A 335 5.75 -17.36 -1.25
C LEU A 335 5.98 -16.19 -0.29
N LYS A 336 6.43 -15.05 -0.84
CA LYS A 336 6.56 -13.80 -0.07
C LYS A 336 5.18 -13.24 0.24
N ILE A 337 4.95 -12.94 1.50
CA ILE A 337 3.63 -12.50 1.98
C ILE A 337 3.79 -11.21 2.76
N HIS A 338 3.02 -10.20 2.39
CA HIS A 338 2.72 -9.08 3.26
C HIS A 338 1.38 -9.32 3.94
N ARG A 339 1.41 -9.70 5.21
CA ARG A 339 0.23 -9.70 6.07
C ARG A 339 -0.02 -8.27 6.56
N HIS A 340 -0.80 -7.54 5.78
CA HIS A 340 -1.14 -6.13 5.99
C HIS A 340 -1.96 -5.92 7.27
N CYS A 341 -1.82 -4.75 7.90
CA CYS A 341 -2.58 -4.24 9.04
C CYS A 341 -2.75 -5.29 10.15
N TYR A 342 -1.62 -5.79 10.63
CA TYR A 342 -1.61 -6.84 11.64
C TYR A 342 -2.06 -6.31 13.01
N THR A 343 -3.17 -6.83 13.51
CA THR A 343 -3.77 -6.40 14.80
C THR A 343 -4.08 -7.56 15.76
N GLU A 344 -3.57 -8.77 15.47
CA GLU A 344 -3.78 -9.97 16.28
C GLU A 344 -2.65 -10.17 17.32
N ASN A 345 -2.79 -11.18 18.18
CA ASN A 345 -1.83 -11.47 19.24
C ASN A 345 -0.57 -12.20 18.74
N TRP A 346 0.39 -12.47 19.64
CA TRP A 346 1.61 -13.19 19.27
C TRP A 346 1.35 -14.65 18.83
N GLU A 347 0.40 -15.34 19.44
CA GLU A 347 0.12 -16.76 19.14
C GLU A 347 -0.26 -16.95 17.67
N ILE A 348 -1.03 -16.02 17.11
CA ILE A 348 -1.36 -15.98 15.67
C ILE A 348 -0.13 -15.64 14.84
N ALA A 349 0.65 -14.61 15.19
CA ALA A 349 1.87 -14.24 14.46
C ALA A 349 2.87 -15.39 14.38
N ARG A 350 3.03 -16.13 15.49
CA ARG A 350 3.88 -17.32 15.56
C ARG A 350 3.41 -18.43 14.63
N GLN A 351 2.10 -18.61 14.46
CA GLN A 351 1.57 -19.58 13.50
C GLN A 351 1.89 -19.19 12.07
N TRP A 352 1.73 -17.91 11.71
CA TRP A 352 2.13 -17.36 10.41
C TRP A 352 3.62 -17.56 10.16
N LEU A 353 4.49 -17.17 11.10
CA LEU A 353 5.94 -17.35 10.97
C LEU A 353 6.35 -18.82 10.78
N LYS A 354 5.62 -19.75 11.42
CA LYS A 354 5.88 -21.19 11.30
C LYS A 354 5.45 -21.76 9.96
N GLN A 355 4.32 -21.31 9.42
CA GLN A 355 3.69 -21.89 8.22
C GLN A 355 4.08 -21.15 6.93
N CYS A 356 4.45 -19.88 7.04
CA CYS A 356 4.79 -18.99 5.93
C CYS A 356 6.17 -18.35 6.21
N PRO A 357 7.29 -19.00 5.87
CA PRO A 357 8.63 -18.56 6.27
C PRO A 357 9.01 -17.13 5.82
N ASP A 358 8.44 -16.67 4.70
CA ASP A 358 8.69 -15.36 4.09
C ASP A 358 7.55 -14.34 4.34
N VAL A 359 6.75 -14.55 5.39
CA VAL A 359 5.74 -13.58 5.84
C VAL A 359 6.38 -12.35 6.49
N HIS A 360 5.88 -11.17 6.16
CA HIS A 360 6.14 -9.93 6.88
C HIS A 360 4.82 -9.33 7.36
N PHE A 361 4.84 -8.66 8.51
CA PHE A 361 3.67 -8.07 9.16
C PHE A 361 3.70 -6.55 9.00
N GLY A 362 2.67 -6.00 8.35
CA GLY A 362 2.45 -4.58 8.25
C GLY A 362 1.84 -4.02 9.53
N TYR A 363 2.32 -2.85 9.96
CA TYR A 363 1.73 -2.08 11.05
C TYR A 363 1.38 -0.67 10.62
N THR A 364 0.13 -0.30 10.88
CA THR A 364 -0.42 1.04 10.66
C THR A 364 -0.37 1.86 11.95
N PRO A 365 -0.68 3.17 11.91
CA PRO A 365 -0.76 3.98 13.13
C PRO A 365 -1.84 3.53 14.12
N ALA A 366 -2.66 2.52 13.80
CA ALA A 366 -3.49 1.80 14.77
C ALA A 366 -2.67 1.33 15.99
N ILE A 367 -1.38 1.08 15.82
CA ILE A 367 -0.43 0.70 16.88
C ILE A 367 -0.39 1.68 18.07
N LEU A 368 -0.73 2.95 17.83
CA LEU A 368 -0.83 3.98 18.88
C LEU A 368 -1.96 3.71 19.87
N THR A 369 -2.91 2.83 19.52
CA THR A 369 -4.07 2.46 20.33
C THR A 369 -4.08 0.99 20.76
N PHE A 370 -3.01 0.25 20.45
CA PHE A 370 -2.90 -1.17 20.77
C PHE A 370 -2.94 -1.43 22.27
N LYS A 371 -3.51 -2.58 22.63
CA LYS A 371 -3.52 -3.14 23.98
C LYS A 371 -2.42 -4.20 24.12
N GLU A 372 -2.18 -4.66 25.35
CA GLU A 372 -1.04 -5.55 25.63
C GLU A 372 -0.92 -6.80 24.73
N PRO A 373 -1.98 -7.53 24.35
CA PRO A 373 -1.82 -8.69 23.45
C PRO A 373 -1.20 -8.32 22.09
N GLN A 374 -1.53 -7.13 21.57
CA GLN A 374 -1.04 -6.63 20.28
C GLN A 374 0.36 -6.02 20.44
N ILE A 375 0.60 -5.33 21.55
CA ILE A 375 1.94 -4.82 21.91
C ILE A 375 2.92 -5.99 22.10
N ASP A 376 2.50 -7.09 22.74
CA ASP A 376 3.32 -8.30 22.89
C ASP A 376 3.68 -8.92 21.54
N ALA A 377 2.73 -8.93 20.59
CA ALA A 377 3.00 -9.36 19.22
C ALA A 377 4.09 -8.51 18.57
N VAL A 378 3.98 -7.17 18.59
CA VAL A 378 5.00 -6.25 18.04
C VAL A 378 6.36 -6.47 18.71
N ARG A 379 6.37 -6.66 20.03
CA ARG A 379 7.59 -6.88 20.81
C ARG A 379 8.31 -8.15 20.36
N ARG A 380 7.58 -9.23 20.13
CA ARG A 380 8.11 -10.57 19.85
C ARG A 380 8.33 -10.88 18.37
N ILE A 381 7.59 -10.25 17.47
CA ILE A 381 7.85 -10.35 16.02
C ILE A 381 9.26 -9.79 15.74
N PRO A 382 10.14 -10.55 15.05
CA PRO A 382 11.46 -10.06 14.68
C PRO A 382 11.39 -8.77 13.87
N LEU A 383 12.31 -7.83 14.11
CA LEU A 383 12.30 -6.53 13.42
C LEU A 383 12.50 -6.68 11.90
N ASP A 384 13.19 -7.73 11.45
CA ASP A 384 13.38 -8.09 10.03
C ASP A 384 12.13 -8.74 9.38
N ARG A 385 11.01 -8.80 10.11
CA ARG A 385 9.69 -9.29 9.65
C ARG A 385 8.60 -8.22 9.76
N ILE A 386 8.96 -6.97 10.03
CA ILE A 386 8.03 -5.85 10.19
C ILE A 386 8.08 -4.96 8.95
N LEU A 387 6.91 -4.55 8.44
CA LEU A 387 6.75 -3.51 7.42
C LEU A 387 6.02 -2.30 8.00
N LEU A 388 6.27 -1.14 7.40
CA LEU A 388 5.75 0.14 7.82
C LEU A 388 4.66 0.59 6.87
N GLU A 389 3.50 0.97 7.39
CA GLU A 389 2.36 1.36 6.54
C GLU A 389 1.50 2.44 7.19
N THR A 390 0.69 3.10 6.37
CA THR A 390 -0.36 4.01 6.84
C THR A 390 -1.75 3.39 6.80
N ASP A 391 -2.01 2.55 5.80
CA ASP A 391 -3.36 2.25 5.33
C ASP A 391 -4.17 3.54 5.04
N ALA A 392 -3.48 4.56 4.51
CA ALA A 392 -4.11 5.84 4.23
C ALA A 392 -5.25 5.67 3.23
N PRO A 393 -6.42 6.33 3.43
CA PRO A 393 -6.63 7.52 4.27
C PRO A 393 -7.00 7.24 5.74
N TYR A 394 -6.94 5.99 6.20
CA TYR A 394 -7.31 5.61 7.57
C TYR A 394 -6.19 5.84 8.59
N PHE A 395 -6.50 5.65 9.87
CA PHE A 395 -5.52 5.71 10.97
C PHE A 395 -4.68 6.99 11.03
N LYS A 396 -5.30 8.16 10.84
CA LYS A 396 -4.61 9.45 11.00
C LYS A 396 -3.98 9.58 12.41
N PRO A 397 -2.65 9.73 12.53
CA PRO A 397 -2.02 9.99 13.81
C PRO A 397 -2.36 11.40 14.31
N LYS A 398 -2.70 11.53 15.60
CA LYS A 398 -3.13 12.80 16.20
C LYS A 398 -2.10 13.93 16.08
N CYS A 399 -0.81 13.61 16.02
CA CYS A 399 0.24 14.62 15.88
C CYS A 399 0.17 15.41 14.57
N PHE A 400 -0.55 14.92 13.56
CA PHE A 400 -0.75 15.60 12.28
C PHE A 400 -2.08 16.37 12.17
N ASP A 401 -2.93 16.37 13.20
CA ASP A 401 -4.30 16.90 13.10
C ASP A 401 -4.36 18.37 12.69
N SER A 402 -3.45 19.20 13.20
CA SER A 402 -3.37 20.63 12.90
C SER A 402 -2.69 20.96 11.56
N PHE A 403 -2.05 19.99 10.91
CA PHE A 403 -1.14 20.22 9.77
C PHE A 403 -1.65 19.63 8.46
N THR A 404 -2.72 18.85 8.51
CA THR A 404 -3.19 18.03 7.38
C THR A 404 -4.71 17.95 7.34
N PRO A 405 -5.31 17.52 6.22
CA PRO A 405 -6.77 17.53 6.07
C PRO A 405 -7.48 16.78 7.20
N PRO A 406 -8.64 17.27 7.67
CA PRO A 406 -9.40 16.58 8.70
C PRO A 406 -9.73 15.14 8.28
N LYS A 407 -9.50 14.18 9.19
CA LYS A 407 -9.86 12.76 9.05
C LYS A 407 -9.19 11.99 7.90
N VAL A 408 -8.19 12.55 7.23
CA VAL A 408 -7.44 11.89 6.16
C VAL A 408 -5.99 11.76 6.60
N SER A 409 -5.49 10.52 6.65
CA SER A 409 -4.05 10.29 6.73
C SER A 409 -3.42 10.34 5.33
N LEU A 410 -2.12 10.62 5.29
CA LEU A 410 -1.33 10.68 4.07
C LEU A 410 -0.13 9.74 4.18
N PRO A 411 0.42 9.23 3.07
CA PRO A 411 1.44 8.17 3.10
C PRO A 411 2.69 8.50 3.92
N GLY A 412 3.14 9.76 3.90
CA GLY A 412 4.31 10.17 4.68
C GLY A 412 4.13 10.06 6.20
N MET A 413 2.90 9.92 6.70
CA MET A 413 2.62 9.78 8.14
C MET A 413 3.03 8.41 8.72
N ALA A 414 3.46 7.46 7.89
CA ALA A 414 3.89 6.13 8.33
C ALA A 414 4.99 6.18 9.40
N ILE A 415 5.81 7.23 9.39
CA ILE A 415 6.88 7.45 10.39
C ILE A 415 6.37 7.46 11.84
N ALA A 416 5.12 7.84 12.09
CA ALA A 416 4.52 7.79 13.42
C ALA A 416 4.37 6.35 13.93
N THR A 417 4.08 5.40 13.04
CA THR A 417 4.10 3.96 13.35
C THR A 417 5.52 3.52 13.72
N ALA A 418 6.54 3.95 12.96
CA ALA A 418 7.93 3.57 13.21
C ALA A 418 8.41 4.02 14.59
N LEU A 419 8.07 5.24 15.00
CA LEU A 419 8.37 5.74 16.34
C LEU A 419 7.73 4.86 17.43
N ARG A 420 6.47 4.45 17.25
CA ARG A 420 5.80 3.59 18.22
C ARG A 420 6.40 2.18 18.28
N ILE A 421 6.81 1.63 17.13
CA ILE A 421 7.53 0.34 17.08
C ILE A 421 8.87 0.46 17.83
N ALA A 422 9.60 1.56 17.64
CA ALA A 422 10.88 1.81 18.30
C ALA A 422 10.75 1.79 19.83
N GLU A 423 9.72 2.46 20.36
CA GLU A 423 9.38 2.45 21.79
C GLU A 423 9.08 1.03 22.31
N ILE A 424 8.24 0.27 21.61
CA ILE A 424 7.83 -1.09 22.05
C ILE A 424 9.01 -2.06 22.02
N LYS A 425 9.89 -1.94 21.03
CA LYS A 425 11.05 -2.81 20.83
C LYS A 425 12.31 -2.32 21.56
N ASN A 426 12.25 -1.16 22.22
CA ASN A 426 13.37 -0.53 22.91
C ASN A 426 14.61 -0.36 22.00
N CYS A 427 14.38 0.25 20.84
CA CYS A 427 15.42 0.58 19.85
C CYS A 427 15.21 2.01 19.33
N THR A 428 16.14 2.50 18.52
CA THR A 428 16.08 3.84 17.92
C THR A 428 15.08 3.90 16.76
N LEU A 429 14.61 5.10 16.42
CA LEU A 429 13.76 5.31 15.24
C LEU A 429 14.51 4.88 13.98
N GLU A 430 15.79 5.26 13.86
CA GLU A 430 16.65 4.96 12.72
C GLU A 430 16.84 3.46 12.49
N GLU A 431 16.94 2.65 13.55
CA GLU A 431 17.00 1.18 13.44
C GLU A 431 15.70 0.61 12.87
N VAL A 432 14.54 1.12 13.28
CA VAL A 432 13.24 0.70 12.74
C VAL A 432 13.09 1.12 11.29
N LEU A 433 13.41 2.38 10.95
CA LEU A 433 13.31 2.89 9.58
C LEU A 433 14.21 2.06 8.65
N ARG A 434 15.46 1.80 9.05
CA ARG A 434 16.38 0.97 8.27
C ARG A 434 15.85 -0.45 8.06
N ALA A 435 15.44 -1.11 9.13
CA ALA A 435 14.96 -2.49 9.03
C ALA A 435 13.70 -2.58 8.15
N THR A 436 12.72 -1.69 8.37
CA THR A 436 11.46 -1.70 7.61
C THR A 436 11.65 -1.30 6.14
N TYR A 437 12.60 -0.40 5.84
CA TYR A 437 13.02 -0.09 4.47
C TYR A 437 13.59 -1.33 3.78
N ASP A 438 14.56 -2.01 4.40
CA ASP A 438 15.18 -3.22 3.84
C ASP A 438 14.18 -4.38 3.70
N ASN A 439 13.29 -4.55 4.67
CA ASN A 439 12.25 -5.57 4.64
C ASN A 439 11.26 -5.32 3.51
N THR A 440 10.82 -4.09 3.31
CA THR A 440 9.91 -3.72 2.21
C THR A 440 10.54 -4.06 0.88
N ARG A 441 11.81 -3.68 0.69
CA ARG A 441 12.55 -3.98 -0.54
C ARG A 441 12.73 -5.48 -0.76
N ARG A 442 12.98 -6.26 0.31
CA ARG A 442 13.09 -7.72 0.24
C ARG A 442 11.76 -8.40 -0.10
N CYS A 443 10.68 -7.98 0.57
CA CYS A 443 9.33 -8.50 0.39
C CYS A 443 8.84 -8.23 -1.03
N TYR A 444 8.93 -6.97 -1.48
CA TYR A 444 8.43 -6.51 -2.76
C TYR A 444 9.43 -6.57 -3.92
N GLN A 445 10.64 -7.06 -3.68
CA GLN A 445 11.67 -7.25 -4.72
C GLN A 445 12.11 -5.93 -5.38
N ILE A 446 12.13 -4.84 -4.61
CA ILE A 446 12.54 -3.52 -5.10
C ILE A 446 14.08 -3.46 -5.16
N PRO A 447 14.70 -3.16 -6.33
CA PRO A 447 16.16 -3.12 -6.50
C PRO A 447 16.89 -2.20 -5.50
N VAL A 448 18.18 -2.51 -5.24
CA VAL A 448 19.10 -1.55 -4.59
C VAL A 448 19.72 -0.80 -5.76
N TYR A 449 19.57 0.52 -5.81
CA TYR A 449 20.25 1.34 -6.82
C TYR A 449 21.55 1.88 -6.27
#